data_AF-A0A8S9V325-F1
#
_entry.id   AF-A0A8S9V325-F1
#
_cell.length_a   1.000
_cell.length_b   1.000
_cell.length_c   1.000
_cell.angle_alpha   90.00
_cell.angle_beta   90.00
_cell.angle_gamma   90.00
#
_symmetry.space_group_name_H-M   'P 1'
#
loop_
_entity.id
_entity.type
_entity.pdbx_description
1 polymer ?
#
loop_
_entity_poly.entity_id
_entity_poly.type
_entity_poly.pdbx_seq_one_letter_code
_entity_poly.pdbx_strand_id
1 'polypeptide(L)'
;MPQDLIRKECTIREIKLNTRTNKADRIKCLRRYDELVNRGEDPTSASTMASGNTRRTKHCMFRLANVVLSKDMVTRLAEITAYKENDEEYSGLIADDVEFVEITPGTIVPHNAAKLEELWKELTSFFSISEANFRLSGTHDQKFKKFTHGKADVLYLWYWTKARPEALSCVRGGMYEEDEFD
;
A
#
# COMPACT_ATOMS: atom_id res chain seq x y z
N MET A 1 -1.69 4.45 35.02
CA MET A 1 -1.74 2.97 34.99
C MET A 1 -0.34 2.39 34.72
N PRO A 2 0.18 1.50 35.60
CA PRO A 2 1.38 0.68 35.38
C PRO A 2 1.35 -0.12 34.06
N GLN A 3 2.51 -0.38 33.45
CA GLN A 3 2.61 -1.06 32.15
C GLN A 3 2.08 -2.51 32.18
N ASP A 4 2.29 -3.22 33.29
CA ASP A 4 1.83 -4.61 33.42
C ASP A 4 0.32 -4.72 33.60
N LEU A 5 -0.32 -3.70 34.20
CA LEU A 5 -1.77 -3.63 34.26
C LEU A 5 -2.37 -3.40 32.86
N ILE A 6 -1.75 -2.54 32.05
CA ILE A 6 -2.17 -2.31 30.66
C ILE A 6 -2.06 -3.59 29.82
N ARG A 7 -1.00 -4.39 30.01
CA ARG A 7 -0.84 -5.67 29.32
C ARG A 7 -1.94 -6.67 29.68
N LYS A 8 -2.19 -6.83 31.00
CA LYS A 8 -3.25 -7.70 31.50
C LYS A 8 -4.62 -7.28 30.96
N GLU A 9 -4.91 -5.99 30.95
CA GLU A 9 -6.17 -5.46 30.43
C GLU A 9 -6.38 -5.80 28.95
N CYS A 10 -5.32 -5.67 28.13
CA CYS A 10 -5.40 -6.05 26.72
C CYS A 10 -5.67 -7.56 26.54
N THR A 11 -5.07 -8.41 27.38
CA THR A 11 -5.30 -9.86 27.35
C THR A 11 -6.73 -10.21 27.77
N ILE A 12 -7.25 -9.57 28.83
CA ILE A 12 -8.61 -9.80 29.34
C ILE A 12 -9.66 -9.45 28.27
N ARG A 13 -9.42 -8.40 27.49
CA ARG A 13 -10.30 -7.95 26.40
C ARG A 13 -10.03 -8.64 25.06
N GLU A 14 -9.21 -9.70 25.07
CA GLU A 14 -8.80 -10.47 23.89
C GLU A 14 -8.22 -9.62 22.73
N ILE A 15 -7.66 -8.45 23.05
CA ILE A 15 -7.04 -7.57 22.06
C ILE A 15 -5.73 -8.21 21.61
N LYS A 16 -5.64 -8.61 20.35
CA LYS A 16 -4.47 -9.30 19.79
C LYS A 16 -3.34 -8.30 19.53
N LEU A 17 -2.37 -8.26 20.44
CA LEU A 17 -1.23 -7.36 20.39
C LEU A 17 0.09 -8.09 20.16
N ASN A 18 0.99 -7.46 19.41
CA ASN A 18 2.39 -7.87 19.31
C ASN A 18 3.10 -7.76 20.68
N THR A 19 4.02 -8.68 20.96
CA THR A 19 4.88 -8.66 22.15
C THR A 19 5.71 -7.38 22.25
N ARG A 20 6.08 -6.76 21.12
CA ARG A 20 6.85 -5.51 21.00
C ARG A 20 5.99 -4.24 21.06
N THR A 21 4.66 -4.32 21.19
CA THR A 21 3.79 -3.13 21.27
C THR A 21 4.09 -2.32 22.52
N ASN A 22 4.45 -1.04 22.34
CA ASN A 22 4.81 -0.12 23.41
C ASN A 22 3.59 0.29 24.26
N LYS A 23 3.84 0.95 25.39
CA LYS A 23 2.79 1.33 26.35
C LYS A 23 1.75 2.29 25.76
N ALA A 24 2.17 3.26 24.93
CA ALA A 24 1.28 4.27 24.36
C ALA A 24 0.30 3.65 23.35
N ASP A 25 0.79 2.76 22.49
CA ASP A 25 -0.03 2.06 21.51
C ASP A 25 -1.05 1.13 22.19
N ARG A 26 -0.65 0.45 23.27
CA ARG A 26 -1.57 -0.36 24.08
C ARG A 26 -2.74 0.47 24.63
N ILE A 27 -2.45 1.67 25.13
CA ILE A 27 -3.48 2.59 25.64
C ILE A 27 -4.40 3.06 24.51
N LYS A 28 -3.86 3.38 23.34
CA LYS A 28 -4.65 3.79 22.17
C LYS A 28 -5.65 2.71 21.75
N CYS A 29 -5.22 1.45 21.75
CA CYS A 29 -6.07 0.31 21.37
C CYS A 29 -7.15 0.03 22.41
N LEU A 30 -6.84 0.17 23.70
CA LEU A 30 -7.85 0.08 24.77
C LEU A 30 -8.93 1.17 24.63
N ARG A 31 -8.55 2.43 24.37
CA ARG A 31 -9.51 3.52 24.14
C ARG A 31 -10.41 3.25 22.95
N ARG A 32 -9.84 2.75 21.85
CA ARG A 32 -10.61 2.42 20.64
C ARG A 32 -11.58 1.27 20.88
N TYR A 33 -11.15 0.26 21.64
CA TYR A 33 -12.02 -0.83 22.07
C TYR A 33 -13.23 -0.27 22.85
N ASP A 34 -12.97 0.62 23.83
CA ASP A 34 -14.04 1.25 24.62
C ASP A 34 -14.99 2.07 23.75
N GLU A 35 -14.48 2.84 22.78
CA GLU A 35 -15.31 3.59 21.82
C GLU A 35 -16.22 2.69 20.97
N LEU A 36 -15.71 1.56 20.49
CA LEU A 36 -16.48 0.61 19.67
C LEU A 36 -17.57 -0.07 20.49
N VAL A 37 -17.22 -0.54 21.69
CA VAL A 37 -18.18 -1.15 22.63
C VAL A 37 -19.28 -0.15 23.01
N ASN A 38 -18.92 1.10 23.31
CA ASN A 38 -19.89 2.14 23.65
C ASN A 38 -20.83 2.48 22.48
N ARG A 39 -20.41 2.24 21.24
CA ARG A 39 -21.23 2.44 20.03
C ARG A 39 -22.00 1.19 19.62
N GLY A 40 -21.84 0.07 20.33
CA GLY A 40 -22.47 -1.20 19.99
C GLY A 40 -21.88 -1.87 18.74
N GLU A 41 -20.67 -1.49 18.34
CA GLU A 41 -19.97 -2.06 17.20
C GLU A 41 -19.04 -3.20 17.62
N ASP A 42 -18.74 -4.12 16.69
CA ASP A 42 -17.80 -5.21 16.92
C ASP A 42 -16.38 -4.66 17.21
N PRO A 43 -15.86 -4.86 18.43
CA PRO A 43 -14.58 -4.30 18.85
C PRO A 43 -13.37 -5.08 18.30
N THR A 44 -13.58 -6.15 17.52
CA THR A 44 -12.52 -6.96 16.89
C THR A 44 -11.57 -6.09 16.05
N SER A 45 -12.08 -5.00 15.47
CA SER A 45 -11.31 -4.02 14.70
C SER A 45 -10.29 -3.23 15.52
N ALA A 46 -10.42 -3.16 16.85
CA ALA A 46 -9.43 -2.51 17.72
C ALA A 46 -8.08 -3.25 17.73
N SER A 47 -8.09 -4.56 17.49
CA SER A 47 -6.87 -5.40 17.36
C SER A 47 -6.06 -5.06 16.11
N THR A 48 -6.72 -4.60 15.04
CA THR A 48 -6.09 -4.27 13.76
C THR A 48 -5.14 -3.07 13.85
N MET A 49 -5.39 -2.16 14.79
CA MET A 49 -4.53 -0.98 15.03
C MET A 49 -3.29 -1.29 15.88
N ALA A 50 -3.24 -2.50 16.44
CA ALA A 50 -2.51 -2.82 17.65
C ALA A 50 -1.47 -3.94 17.43
N SER A 51 -1.80 -4.80 16.47
CA SER A 51 -0.81 -5.45 15.65
C SER A 51 -0.15 -4.36 14.80
N GLY A 52 0.96 -3.81 15.29
CA GLY A 52 1.91 -3.02 14.49
C GLY A 52 2.54 -3.85 13.36
N ASN A 53 1.81 -4.78 12.76
CA ASN A 53 2.17 -5.39 11.50
C ASN A 53 1.77 -4.39 10.38
N THR A 54 2.48 -3.27 10.37
CA THR A 54 2.59 -2.31 9.26
C THR A 54 3.30 -2.93 8.05
N ARG A 55 3.59 -4.24 8.10
CA ARG A 55 4.26 -4.98 7.06
C ARG A 55 3.33 -5.06 5.86
N ARG A 56 3.64 -4.26 4.84
CA ARG A 56 2.99 -4.27 3.53
C ARG A 56 2.77 -5.72 3.05
N THR A 57 1.62 -5.98 2.47
CA THR A 57 1.36 -7.22 1.74
C THR A 57 1.84 -7.06 0.29
N LYS A 58 1.88 -8.16 -0.47
CA LYS A 58 2.16 -8.10 -1.92
C LYS A 58 1.13 -7.25 -2.68
N HIS A 59 -0.07 -7.03 -2.12
CA HIS A 59 -1.16 -6.28 -2.75
C HIS A 59 -1.07 -4.77 -2.53
N CYS A 60 -0.39 -4.31 -1.47
CA CYS A 60 -0.36 -2.90 -1.09
C CYS A 60 0.23 -2.01 -2.20
N MET A 61 1.27 -2.48 -2.91
CA MET A 61 1.92 -1.74 -4.00
C MET A 61 1.00 -1.59 -5.21
N PHE A 62 0.22 -2.63 -5.54
CA PHE A 62 -0.74 -2.61 -6.64
C PHE A 62 -1.91 -1.66 -6.33
N ARG A 63 -2.44 -1.68 -5.10
CA ARG A 63 -3.49 -0.74 -4.69
C ARG A 63 -2.98 0.70 -4.68
N LEU A 64 -1.76 0.92 -4.19
CA LEU A 64 -1.15 2.25 -4.22
C LEU A 64 -1.02 2.76 -5.67
N ALA A 65 -0.48 1.95 -6.58
CA ALA A 65 -0.39 2.31 -8.00
C ALA A 65 -1.77 2.59 -8.61
N ASN A 66 -2.78 1.78 -8.29
CA ASN A 66 -4.16 1.99 -8.75
C ASN A 66 -4.73 3.32 -8.26
N VAL A 67 -4.49 3.69 -7.01
CA VAL A 67 -5.00 4.95 -6.44
C VAL A 67 -4.27 6.16 -7.04
N VAL A 68 -2.93 6.12 -7.09
CA VAL A 68 -2.10 7.24 -7.56
C VAL A 68 -2.29 7.50 -9.05
N LEU A 69 -2.46 6.44 -9.86
CA LEU A 69 -2.54 6.55 -11.33
C LEU A 69 -3.98 6.53 -11.84
N SER A 70 -4.97 6.55 -10.93
CA SER A 70 -6.38 6.67 -11.27
C SER A 70 -6.69 8.02 -11.93
N LYS A 71 -7.66 8.04 -12.84
CA LYS A 71 -8.22 9.30 -13.42
C LYS A 71 -8.69 10.27 -12.34
N ASP A 72 -9.27 9.72 -11.28
CA ASP A 72 -9.84 10.47 -10.17
C ASP A 72 -8.99 10.31 -8.90
N MET A 73 -7.66 10.45 -9.02
CA MET A 73 -6.73 10.37 -7.89
C MET A 73 -7.23 11.17 -6.67
N VAL A 74 -7.74 12.38 -6.87
CA VAL A 74 -8.28 13.26 -5.80
C VAL A 74 -9.49 12.63 -5.09
N THR A 75 -10.41 12.04 -5.85
CA THR A 75 -11.60 11.35 -5.32
C THR A 75 -11.21 10.06 -4.60
N ARG A 76 -10.20 9.34 -5.08
CA ARG A 76 -9.78 8.03 -4.53
C ARG A 76 -8.75 8.10 -3.41
N LEU A 77 -8.00 9.21 -3.29
CA LEU A 77 -7.14 9.44 -2.12
C LEU A 77 -7.97 9.54 -0.84
N ALA A 78 -9.16 10.16 -0.92
CA ALA A 78 -10.13 10.18 0.16
C ALA A 78 -10.68 8.77 0.51
N GLU A 79 -10.60 7.83 -0.45
CA GLU A 79 -11.15 6.49 -0.40
C GLU A 79 -10.06 5.40 -0.44
N ILE A 80 -8.84 5.68 0.04
CA ILE A 80 -7.78 4.65 0.15
C ILE A 80 -8.28 3.41 0.92
N THR A 81 -9.31 3.54 1.75
CA THR A 81 -10.00 2.45 2.46
C THR A 81 -11.22 1.87 1.72
N ALA A 82 -11.80 2.54 0.71
CA ALA A 82 -13.05 2.18 0.03
C ALA A 82 -12.87 1.72 -1.43
N TYR A 83 -11.73 1.11 -1.76
CA TYR A 83 -11.54 0.40 -3.04
C TYR A 83 -12.63 -0.64 -3.26
N LYS A 84 -13.30 -0.59 -4.42
CA LYS A 84 -14.27 -1.61 -4.86
C LYS A 84 -13.57 -2.63 -5.75
N GLU A 85 -13.74 -3.92 -5.46
CA GLU A 85 -13.12 -5.04 -6.18
C GLU A 85 -13.41 -5.09 -7.69
N ASN A 86 -14.47 -4.44 -8.15
CA ASN A 86 -14.93 -4.47 -9.55
C ASN A 86 -14.72 -3.12 -10.24
N ASP A 87 -13.48 -2.68 -10.32
CA ASP A 87 -13.13 -1.55 -11.15
C ASP A 87 -12.55 -2.05 -12.48
N GLU A 88 -13.39 -2.03 -13.51
CA GLU A 88 -13.09 -2.54 -14.86
C GLU A 88 -11.83 -1.91 -15.47
N GLU A 89 -11.50 -0.66 -15.09
CA GLU A 89 -10.32 0.04 -15.59
C GLU A 89 -9.01 -0.63 -15.15
N TYR A 90 -9.03 -1.36 -14.03
CA TYR A 90 -7.84 -1.92 -13.37
C TYR A 90 -7.78 -3.44 -13.54
N SER A 91 -8.94 -4.10 -13.55
CA SER A 91 -9.03 -5.56 -13.73
C SER A 91 -8.41 -6.01 -15.04
N GLY A 92 -8.48 -5.19 -16.10
CA GLY A 92 -7.86 -5.48 -17.40
C GLY A 92 -6.33 -5.54 -17.36
N LEU A 93 -5.65 -4.79 -16.47
CA LEU A 93 -4.19 -4.84 -16.35
C LEU A 93 -3.69 -6.05 -15.55
N ILE A 94 -4.55 -6.59 -14.68
CA ILE A 94 -4.25 -7.73 -13.79
C ILE A 94 -4.59 -9.06 -14.46
N ALA A 95 -5.62 -9.11 -15.32
CA ALA A 95 -6.15 -10.36 -15.85
C ALA A 95 -5.25 -11.10 -16.87
N ASP A 96 -4.31 -10.41 -17.51
CA ASP A 96 -3.64 -10.94 -18.71
C ASP A 96 -2.25 -11.57 -18.48
N ASP A 97 -1.58 -11.33 -17.35
CA ASP A 97 -0.25 -11.92 -17.04
C ASP A 97 -0.32 -12.86 -15.82
N VAL A 98 0.26 -14.06 -15.96
CA VAL A 98 0.34 -15.08 -14.91
C VAL A 98 0.97 -14.56 -13.60
N GLU A 99 1.81 -13.53 -13.68
CA GLU A 99 2.43 -12.87 -12.50
C GLU A 99 1.40 -12.24 -11.55
N PHE A 100 0.17 -12.01 -12.02
CA PHE A 100 -0.86 -11.30 -11.28
C PHE A 100 -2.02 -12.18 -10.81
N VAL A 101 -2.01 -13.48 -11.12
CA VAL A 101 -3.12 -14.43 -10.84
C VAL A 101 -3.51 -14.48 -9.36
N GLU A 102 -2.58 -14.22 -8.45
CA GLU A 102 -2.83 -14.21 -7.01
C GLU A 102 -2.86 -12.80 -6.40
N ILE A 103 -3.00 -11.74 -7.20
CA ILE A 103 -3.02 -10.37 -6.71
C ILE A 103 -4.46 -9.89 -6.57
N THR A 104 -4.86 -9.63 -5.32
CA THR A 104 -6.16 -9.03 -4.98
C THR A 104 -5.95 -7.64 -4.36
N PRO A 105 -5.98 -6.55 -5.14
CA PRO A 105 -5.77 -5.19 -4.61
C PRO A 105 -6.85 -4.73 -3.61
N GLY A 106 -8.01 -5.41 -3.56
CA GLY A 106 -9.05 -5.17 -2.57
C GLY A 106 -8.65 -5.52 -1.13
N THR A 107 -7.77 -6.51 -0.96
CA THR A 107 -7.36 -7.04 0.35
C THR A 107 -6.05 -6.40 0.81
N ILE A 108 -6.11 -5.26 1.52
CA ILE A 108 -4.90 -4.57 2.01
C ILE A 108 -4.88 -4.34 3.52
N VAL A 109 -3.68 -4.05 4.01
CA VAL A 109 -3.44 -3.46 5.32
C VAL A 109 -3.50 -1.93 5.19
N PRO A 110 -4.23 -1.21 6.06
CA PRO A 110 -4.22 0.24 6.08
C PRO A 110 -2.81 0.80 6.39
N HIS A 111 -2.38 1.79 5.63
CA HIS A 111 -1.11 2.49 5.82
C HIS A 111 -1.35 3.98 6.11
N ASN A 112 -0.48 4.59 6.90
CA ASN A 112 -0.49 6.05 7.08
C ASN A 112 0.18 6.74 5.87
N ALA A 113 0.00 8.06 5.77
CA ALA A 113 0.54 8.85 4.64
C ALA A 113 2.05 8.67 4.46
N ALA A 114 2.83 8.80 5.54
CA ALA A 114 4.29 8.63 5.50
C ALA A 114 4.71 7.25 4.98
N LYS A 115 3.98 6.18 5.34
CA LYS A 115 4.27 4.84 4.84
C LYS A 115 3.89 4.69 3.37
N LEU A 116 2.78 5.28 2.93
CA LEU A 116 2.39 5.26 1.51
C LEU A 116 3.41 5.98 0.64
N GLU A 117 3.95 7.11 1.12
CA GLU A 117 5.04 7.83 0.46
C GLU A 117 6.32 6.99 0.36
N GLU A 118 6.73 6.33 1.45
CA GLU A 118 7.88 5.42 1.46
C GLU A 118 7.70 4.29 0.42
N LEU A 119 6.51 3.69 0.37
CA LEU A 119 6.17 2.65 -0.61
C LEU A 119 6.20 3.18 -2.04
N TRP A 120 5.71 4.40 -2.28
CA TRP A 120 5.72 5.03 -3.60
C TRP A 120 7.15 5.34 -4.07
N LYS A 121 7.99 5.90 -3.20
CA LYS A 121 9.41 6.19 -3.48
C LYS A 121 10.16 4.89 -3.80
N GLU A 122 9.90 3.83 -3.05
CA GLU A 122 10.50 2.52 -3.33
C GLU A 122 10.08 1.97 -4.70
N LEU A 123 8.77 2.01 -5.01
CA LEU A 123 8.23 1.50 -6.27
C LEU A 123 8.83 2.24 -7.49
N THR A 124 8.82 3.57 -7.43
CA THR A 124 9.32 4.44 -8.51
C THR A 124 10.85 4.35 -8.66
N SER A 125 11.61 4.13 -7.58
CA SER A 125 13.04 3.86 -7.64
C SER A 125 13.35 2.56 -8.40
N PHE A 126 12.68 1.45 -8.06
CA PHE A 126 12.88 0.18 -8.77
C PHE A 126 12.43 0.26 -10.24
N PHE A 127 11.35 0.98 -10.51
CA PHE A 127 10.92 1.26 -11.87
C PHE A 127 11.99 2.02 -12.66
N SER A 128 12.57 3.07 -12.08
CA SER A 128 13.58 3.90 -12.74
C SER A 128 14.83 3.08 -13.09
N ILE A 129 15.28 2.21 -12.19
CA ILE A 129 16.40 1.28 -12.43
C ILE A 129 16.05 0.31 -13.57
N SER A 130 14.87 -0.31 -13.50
CA SER A 130 14.42 -1.30 -14.51
C SER A 130 14.27 -0.65 -15.89
N GLU A 131 13.73 0.57 -15.93
CA GLU A 131 13.57 1.35 -17.16
C GLU A 131 14.90 1.81 -17.76
N ALA A 132 15.84 2.28 -16.94
CA ALA A 132 17.17 2.65 -17.39
C ALA A 132 17.90 1.44 -18.00
N ASN A 133 17.85 0.29 -17.32
CA ASN A 133 18.44 -0.95 -17.81
C ASN A 133 17.79 -1.43 -19.12
N PHE A 134 16.46 -1.33 -19.20
CA PHE A 134 15.71 -1.65 -20.41
C PHE A 134 16.14 -0.78 -21.59
N ARG A 135 16.26 0.55 -21.40
CA ARG A 135 16.70 1.50 -22.42
C ARG A 135 18.14 1.26 -22.88
N LEU A 136 19.04 0.98 -21.94
CA LEU A 136 20.45 0.69 -22.24
C LEU A 136 20.64 -0.61 -23.02
N SER A 137 19.70 -1.57 -22.89
CA SER A 137 19.81 -2.86 -23.57
C SER A 137 19.72 -2.79 -25.11
N GLY A 138 19.20 -1.68 -25.66
CA GLY A 138 19.26 -1.36 -27.10
C GLY A 138 18.66 -2.39 -28.05
N THR A 139 17.96 -3.43 -27.56
CA THR A 139 17.48 -4.55 -28.38
C THR A 139 15.94 -4.59 -28.41
N HIS A 140 15.39 -4.61 -29.62
CA HIS A 140 13.95 -4.51 -29.90
C HIS A 140 13.11 -5.73 -29.46
N ASP A 141 13.75 -6.77 -28.92
CA ASP A 141 13.16 -8.09 -28.66
C ASP A 141 13.08 -8.43 -27.15
N GLN A 142 13.54 -7.53 -26.27
CA GLN A 142 13.50 -7.77 -24.83
C GLN A 142 12.21 -7.22 -24.22
N LYS A 143 11.36 -8.10 -23.67
CA LYS A 143 10.19 -7.68 -22.88
C LYS A 143 10.67 -7.03 -21.58
N PHE A 144 10.13 -5.86 -21.23
CA PHE A 144 10.43 -5.10 -19.99
C PHE A 144 10.44 -6.00 -18.72
N LYS A 145 9.56 -7.01 -18.68
CA LYS A 145 9.49 -8.05 -17.64
C LYS A 145 10.84 -8.68 -17.27
N LYS A 146 11.79 -8.79 -18.20
CA LYS A 146 13.14 -9.33 -17.92
C LYS A 146 13.97 -8.42 -16.99
N PHE A 147 13.66 -7.12 -16.97
CA PHE A 147 14.38 -6.11 -16.20
C PHE A 147 13.77 -5.85 -14.82
N THR A 148 12.59 -6.40 -14.53
CA THR A 148 11.93 -6.22 -13.23
C THR A 148 12.45 -7.18 -12.17
N HIS A 149 13.31 -8.14 -12.53
CA HIS A 149 13.88 -9.13 -11.60
C HIS A 149 12.81 -9.86 -10.76
N GLY A 150 11.66 -10.17 -11.36
CA GLY A 150 10.55 -10.83 -10.67
C GLY A 150 9.69 -9.91 -9.78
N LYS A 151 9.93 -8.59 -9.82
CA LYS A 151 9.09 -7.60 -9.16
C LYS A 151 7.83 -7.34 -9.97
N ALA A 152 6.77 -8.08 -9.66
CA ALA A 152 5.47 -7.96 -10.32
C ALA A 152 4.86 -6.57 -10.16
N ASP A 153 5.05 -5.91 -9.02
CA ASP A 153 4.62 -4.52 -8.76
C ASP A 153 5.27 -3.50 -9.72
N VAL A 154 6.56 -3.68 -10.05
CA VAL A 154 7.27 -2.84 -11.03
C VAL A 154 6.78 -3.10 -12.45
N LEU A 155 6.54 -4.37 -12.80
CA LEU A 155 5.95 -4.73 -14.10
C LEU A 155 4.55 -4.13 -14.26
N TYR A 156 3.76 -4.18 -13.20
CA TYR A 156 2.42 -3.60 -13.16
C TYR A 156 2.46 -2.08 -13.36
N LEU A 157 3.40 -1.39 -12.71
CA LEU A 157 3.63 0.03 -12.91
C LEU A 157 4.01 0.36 -14.36
N TRP A 158 4.77 -0.51 -15.04
CA TRP A 158 5.05 -0.34 -16.46
C TRP A 158 3.82 -0.48 -17.34
N TYR A 159 2.95 -1.46 -17.08
CA TYR A 159 1.70 -1.61 -17.83
C TYR A 159 0.79 -0.39 -17.67
N TRP A 160 0.77 0.21 -16.48
CA TRP A 160 0.14 1.50 -16.26
C TRP A 160 0.64 2.59 -17.19
N THR A 161 1.96 2.74 -17.35
CA THR A 161 2.52 3.74 -18.27
C THR A 161 2.22 3.45 -19.74
N LYS A 162 1.85 2.21 -20.09
CA LYS A 162 1.43 1.85 -21.46
C LYS A 162 -0.05 2.12 -21.70
N ALA A 163 -0.89 1.81 -20.72
CA ALA A 163 -2.29 2.18 -20.75
C ALA A 163 -2.48 3.71 -20.69
N ARG A 164 -1.58 4.40 -19.97
CA ARG A 164 -1.66 5.83 -19.67
C ARG A 164 -0.28 6.49 -19.80
N PRO A 165 0.15 6.84 -21.03
CA PRO A 165 1.43 7.51 -21.25
C PRO A 165 1.57 8.84 -20.50
N GLU A 166 0.46 9.52 -20.21
CA GLU A 166 0.41 10.75 -19.41
C GLU A 166 0.86 10.54 -17.96
N ALA A 167 0.68 9.34 -17.42
CA ALA A 167 1.06 9.00 -16.05
C ALA A 167 2.57 8.75 -15.90
N LEU A 168 3.29 8.65 -17.01
CA LEU A 168 4.73 8.40 -17.04
C LEU A 168 5.54 9.53 -16.37
N SER A 169 5.08 10.78 -16.46
CA SER A 169 5.71 11.91 -15.77
C SER A 169 5.58 11.78 -14.24
N CYS A 170 4.44 11.30 -13.74
CA CYS A 170 4.22 11.03 -12.31
C CYS A 170 5.14 9.92 -11.80
N VAL A 171 5.35 8.87 -12.59
CA VAL A 171 6.23 7.75 -12.23
C VAL A 171 7.71 8.15 -12.28
N ARG A 172 8.12 8.96 -13.27
CA ARG A 172 9.52 9.42 -13.43
C ARG A 172 9.89 10.63 -12.60
N GLY A 173 8.92 11.46 -12.22
CA GLY A 173 9.16 12.75 -11.59
C GLY A 173 9.72 12.65 -10.18
N GLY A 174 9.59 11.48 -9.52
CA GLY A 174 9.71 11.43 -8.07
C GLY A 174 8.67 12.36 -7.42
N MET A 175 8.50 12.28 -6.11
CA MET A 175 7.94 13.45 -5.42
C MET A 175 9.07 14.48 -5.42
N TYR A 176 8.80 15.70 -5.92
CA TYR A 176 9.72 16.84 -5.81
C TYR A 176 10.30 16.85 -4.39
N GLU A 177 11.62 17.06 -4.27
CA GLU A 177 12.20 17.29 -2.95
C GLU A 177 11.49 18.51 -2.35
N GLU A 178 11.18 18.45 -1.05
CA GLU A 178 10.37 19.45 -0.33
C GLU A 178 11.00 20.86 -0.34
N ASP A 179 12.18 21.01 -0.95
CA ASP A 179 12.99 22.22 -0.98
C ASP A 179 12.76 23.11 -2.22
N GLU A 180 11.76 22.81 -3.07
CA GLU A 180 11.42 23.62 -4.26
C GLU A 180 10.02 24.27 -4.16
N PHE A 181 9.73 24.87 -3.00
CA PHE A 181 8.71 25.91 -2.87
C PHE A 181 9.37 27.19 -2.35
N ASP A 182 9.70 28.09 -3.28
CA ASP A 182 10.17 29.46 -3.01
C ASP A 182 9.11 30.33 -2.29
#